data_AF-A0A946YP18-F1
#
_entry.id   AF-A0A946YP18-F1
#
_cell.length_a   1.000
_cell.length_b   1.000
_cell.length_c   1.000
_cell.angle_alpha   90.00
_cell.angle_beta   90.00
_cell.angle_gamma   90.00
#
_symmetry.space_group_name_H-M   'P 1'
#
loop_
_entity.id
_entity.type
_entity.pdbx_description
1 polymer ?
#
loop_
_entity_poly.entity_id
_entity_poly.type
_entity_poly.pdbx_seq_one_letter_code
_entity_poly.pdbx_strand_id
1 'polypeptide(L)'
;LALLVQIVGMLLLSLLSGVLTANPLVYLLVALFGVAEAVLSFYFFAIIVLIIISWVAPHTHNPAASLLQQVTEPVMAPFRRLLPAMGGLDFSPMLALFVIHILRSIVLPGLMASL
;
A
#
# COMPACT_ATOMS: atom_id res chain seq x y z
N LEU A 1 13.94 -9.40 2.30
CA LEU A 1 14.14 -8.93 0.92
C LEU A 1 13.75 -7.46 0.76
N ALA A 2 12.50 -7.06 1.00
CA ALA A 2 12.04 -5.67 0.82
C ALA A 2 12.92 -4.62 1.55
N LEU A 3 13.28 -4.87 2.81
CA LEU A 3 14.20 -3.99 3.55
C LEU A 3 15.58 -3.87 2.90
N LEU A 4 16.13 -4.98 2.39
CA LEU A 4 17.41 -4.94 1.68
C LEU A 4 17.30 -4.13 0.40
N VAL A 5 16.23 -4.33 -0.38
CA VAL A 5 15.96 -3.54 -1.58
C VAL A 5 15.87 -2.06 -1.25
N GLN A 6 15.17 -1.71 -0.17
CA GLN A 6 15.00 -0.32 0.25
C GLN A 6 16.31 0.30 0.75
N ILE A 7 17.10 -0.43 1.54
CA ILE A 7 18.41 0.03 2.02
C ILE A 7 19.38 0.22 0.85
N VAL A 8 19.43 -0.75 -0.08
CA VAL A 8 20.29 -0.66 -1.27
C VAL A 8 19.88 0.52 -2.14
N GLY A 9 18.57 0.68 -2.41
CA GLY A 9 18.06 1.82 -3.17
C GLY A 9 18.39 3.15 -2.51
N MET A 10 18.21 3.25 -1.19
CA MET A 10 18.54 4.47 -0.44
C MET A 10 20.05 4.77 -0.43
N LEU A 11 20.88 3.74 -0.30
CA LEU A 11 22.34 3.88 -0.35
C LEU A 11 22.79 4.38 -1.72
N LEU A 12 22.22 3.84 -2.81
CA LEU A 12 22.48 4.34 -4.16
C LEU A 12 22.06 5.81 -4.31
N LEU A 13 20.87 6.19 -3.82
CA LEU A 13 20.41 7.58 -3.86
C LEU A 13 21.29 8.53 -3.03
N SER A 14 21.80 8.08 -1.86
CA SER A 14 22.73 8.87 -1.05
C SER A 14 24.10 9.09 -1.72
N LEU A 15 24.57 8.09 -2.49
CA LEU A 15 25.79 8.21 -3.27
C LEU A 15 25.63 9.19 -4.43
N LEU A 16 24.48 9.12 -5.13
CA LEU A 16 24.16 10.01 -6.25
C LEU A 16 23.93 11.45 -5.83
N SER A 17 23.32 11.67 -4.66
CA SER A 17 23.09 13.01 -4.11
C SER A 17 24.32 13.63 -3.45
N GLY A 18 25.40 12.86 -3.26
CA GLY A 18 26.58 13.28 -2.52
C GLY A 18 26.34 13.48 -1.00
N VAL A 19 25.15 13.18 -0.52
CA VAL A 19 24.77 13.29 0.89
C VAL A 19 24.92 11.92 1.54
N LEU A 20 26.13 11.63 2.01
CA LEU A 20 26.39 10.46 2.83
C LEU A 20 26.09 10.79 4.28
N THR A 21 24.92 10.39 4.76
CA THR A 21 24.68 10.40 6.20
C THR A 21 25.53 9.31 6.84
N ALA A 22 26.29 9.66 7.89
CA ALA A 22 27.21 8.72 8.54
C ALA A 22 26.50 7.70 9.44
N ASN A 23 25.20 7.87 9.70
CA ASN A 23 24.43 7.12 10.70
C ASN A 23 23.67 5.94 10.07
N PRO A 24 24.07 4.67 10.31
CA PRO A 24 23.39 3.50 9.76
C PRO A 24 21.93 3.36 10.21
N LEU A 25 21.62 3.87 11.41
CA LEU A 25 20.28 3.84 11.98
C LEU A 25 19.26 4.65 11.15
N VAL A 26 19.70 5.74 10.51
CA VAL A 26 18.83 6.56 9.66
C VAL A 26 18.38 5.77 8.44
N TYR A 27 19.30 5.05 7.78
CA TYR A 27 18.94 4.19 6.64
C TYR A 27 17.97 3.09 7.04
N LEU A 28 18.12 2.50 8.23
CA LEU A 28 17.19 1.48 8.71
C LEU A 28 15.79 2.06 8.95
N LEU A 29 15.68 3.20 9.63
CA LEU A 29 14.40 3.85 9.90
C LEU A 29 13.70 4.23 8.60
N VAL A 30 14.38 4.95 7.70
CA VAL A 30 13.82 5.34 6.41
C VAL A 30 13.47 4.13 5.55
N ALA A 31 14.24 3.04 5.63
CA ALA A 31 13.89 1.80 4.94
C ALA A 31 12.60 1.17 5.49
N LEU A 32 12.36 1.21 6.79
CA LEU A 32 11.10 0.73 7.39
C LEU A 32 9.90 1.56 6.90
N PHE A 33 10.02 2.89 6.93
CA PHE A 33 8.99 3.79 6.41
C PHE A 33 8.74 3.58 4.91
N GLY A 34 9.81 3.40 4.13
CA GLY A 34 9.72 3.14 2.70
C GLY A 34 9.04 1.81 2.38
N VAL A 35 9.31 0.75 3.15
CA VAL A 35 8.60 -0.53 3.00
C VAL A 35 7.12 -0.38 3.36
N ALA A 36 6.79 0.35 4.41
CA ALA A 36 5.40 0.61 4.79
C ALA A 36 4.65 1.38 3.69
N GLU A 37 5.27 2.44 3.13
CA GLU A 37 4.72 3.20 2.01
C GLU A 37 4.50 2.29 0.79
N ALA A 38 5.50 1.48 0.43
CA ALA A 38 5.42 0.58 -0.73
C ALA A 38 4.28 -0.44 -0.58
N VAL A 39 4.10 -1.01 0.61
CA VAL A 39 3.01 -1.95 0.90
C VAL A 39 1.65 -1.26 0.79
N LEU A 40 1.48 -0.08 1.39
CA LEU A 40 0.23 0.67 1.28
C LEU A 40 -0.06 1.10 -0.16
N SER A 41 0.96 1.50 -0.90
CA SER A 41 0.88 1.87 -2.32
C SER A 41 0.42 0.67 -3.16
N PHE A 42 1.03 -0.50 -2.95
CA PHE A 42 0.62 -1.74 -3.59
C PHE A 42 -0.86 -2.03 -3.35
N TYR A 43 -1.33 -2.01 -2.09
CA TYR A 43 -2.74 -2.25 -1.77
C TYR A 43 -3.67 -1.20 -2.37
N PHE A 44 -3.27 0.09 -2.35
CA PHE A 44 -4.04 1.17 -2.94
C PHE A 44 -4.31 0.91 -4.43
N PHE A 45 -3.26 0.63 -5.21
CA PHE A 45 -3.42 0.36 -6.64
C PHE A 45 -4.09 -0.99 -6.93
N ALA A 46 -3.81 -2.02 -6.12
CA ALA A 46 -4.46 -3.32 -6.24
C ALA A 46 -5.98 -3.21 -6.09
N ILE A 47 -6.45 -2.46 -5.09
CA ILE A 47 -7.89 -2.25 -4.86
C ILE A 47 -8.51 -1.41 -5.99
N ILE A 48 -7.81 -0.39 -6.50
CA ILE A 48 -8.28 0.37 -7.68
C ILE A 48 -8.45 -0.56 -8.89
N VAL A 49 -7.47 -1.42 -9.16
CA VAL A 49 -7.56 -2.39 -10.26
C VAL A 49 -8.75 -3.33 -10.08
N LEU A 50 -9.04 -3.80 -8.86
CA LEU A 50 -10.21 -4.62 -8.58
C LEU A 50 -11.53 -3.87 -8.84
N ILE A 51 -11.62 -2.60 -8.44
CA ILE A 51 -12.78 -1.75 -8.72
C ILE A 51 -12.97 -1.62 -10.23
N ILE A 52 -11.90 -1.33 -10.98
CA ILE A 52 -11.95 -1.22 -12.45
C ILE A 52 -12.43 -2.54 -13.07
N ILE A 53 -11.86 -3.68 -12.65
CA ILE A 53 -12.27 -5.00 -13.15
C ILE A 53 -13.75 -5.26 -12.86
N SER A 54 -14.25 -4.87 -11.68
CA SER A 54 -15.65 -5.06 -11.29
C SER A 54 -16.63 -4.28 -12.18
N TRP A 55 -16.24 -3.12 -12.71
CA TRP A 55 -17.07 -2.31 -13.60
C TRP A 55 -16.92 -2.67 -15.07
N VAL A 56 -15.69 -3.00 -15.50
CA VAL A 56 -15.38 -3.26 -16.91
C VAL A 56 -15.77 -4.68 -17.31
N ALA A 57 -15.53 -5.67 -16.45
CA ALA A 57 -15.65 -7.08 -16.79
C ALA A 57 -16.05 -7.97 -15.59
N PRO A 58 -17.22 -7.73 -14.96
CA PRO A 58 -17.63 -8.42 -13.72
C PRO A 58 -17.78 -9.95 -13.84
N HIS A 59 -18.03 -10.48 -15.04
CA HIS A 59 -18.30 -11.91 -15.27
C HIS A 59 -17.09 -12.68 -15.83
N THR A 60 -15.93 -12.04 -15.94
CA THR A 60 -14.75 -12.64 -16.58
C THR A 60 -13.90 -13.37 -15.56
N HIS A 61 -13.64 -14.66 -15.80
CA HIS A 61 -12.76 -15.48 -14.97
C HIS A 61 -11.29 -15.21 -15.34
N ASN A 62 -10.71 -14.16 -14.75
CA ASN A 62 -9.29 -13.82 -14.92
C ASN A 62 -8.48 -14.34 -13.72
N PRO A 63 -7.51 -15.27 -13.91
CA PRO A 63 -6.69 -15.78 -12.81
C PRO A 63 -5.90 -14.68 -12.09
N ALA A 64 -5.46 -13.64 -12.80
CA ALA A 64 -4.77 -12.50 -12.17
C ALA A 64 -5.71 -11.70 -11.25
N ALA A 65 -6.98 -11.55 -11.62
CA ALA A 65 -7.98 -10.89 -10.77
C ALA A 65 -8.26 -11.70 -9.51
N SER A 66 -8.36 -13.04 -9.63
CA SER A 66 -8.53 -13.92 -8.46
C SER A 66 -7.35 -13.86 -7.50
N LEU A 67 -6.11 -13.85 -8.02
CA LEU A 67 -4.92 -13.67 -7.19
C LEU A 67 -4.93 -12.31 -6.48
N LEU A 68 -5.30 -11.25 -7.19
CA LEU A 68 -5.39 -9.91 -6.61
C LEU A 68 -6.46 -9.82 -5.51
N GLN A 69 -7.62 -10.47 -5.70
CA GLN A 69 -8.64 -10.61 -4.66
C GLN A 69 -8.09 -11.35 -3.44
N GLN A 70 -7.43 -12.49 -3.62
CA GLN A 70 -6.86 -13.26 -2.51
C GLN A 70 -5.81 -12.45 -1.72
N VAL A 71 -4.96 -11.70 -2.41
CA VAL A 71 -3.93 -10.87 -1.78
C VAL A 71 -4.54 -9.68 -1.02
N THR A 72 -5.60 -9.07 -1.56
CA THR A 72 -6.28 -7.91 -0.96
C THR A 72 -7.30 -8.30 0.11
N GLU A 73 -7.77 -9.55 0.14
CA GLU A 73 -8.81 -10.03 1.07
C GLU A 73 -8.50 -9.76 2.55
N PRO A 74 -7.27 -9.97 3.08
CA PRO A 74 -6.98 -9.68 4.48
C PRO A 74 -7.16 -8.20 4.84
N VAL A 75 -6.89 -7.31 3.89
CA VAL A 75 -7.09 -5.86 4.04
C VAL A 75 -8.57 -5.52 3.87
N MET A 76 -9.27 -6.16 2.94
CA MET A 76 -10.67 -5.89 2.59
C MET A 76 -11.69 -6.45 3.60
N ALA A 77 -11.42 -7.62 4.18
CA ALA A 77 -12.36 -8.34 5.05
C ALA A 77 -12.80 -7.55 6.30
N PRO A 78 -11.92 -6.79 7.01
CA PRO A 78 -12.35 -5.92 8.09
C PRO A 78 -13.34 -4.83 7.64
N PHE A 79 -13.12 -4.22 6.46
CA PHE A 79 -14.01 -3.17 5.95
C PHE A 79 -15.39 -3.73 5.57
N ARG A 80 -15.45 -4.95 5.02
CA ARG A 80 -16.72 -5.65 4.74
C ARG A 80 -17.52 -5.97 6.00
N ARG A 81 -16.86 -6.14 7.14
CA ARG A 81 -17.54 -6.35 8.43
C ARG A 81 -18.04 -5.06 9.05
N LEU A 82 -17.43 -3.92 8.72
CA LEU A 82 -17.84 -2.60 9.21
C LEU A 82 -19.06 -2.05 8.47
N LEU A 83 -19.21 -2.38 7.19
CA LEU A 83 -20.33 -1.92 6.38
C LEU A 83 -21.47 -2.95 6.36
N PRO A 84 -22.74 -2.53 6.53
CA PRO A 84 -23.88 -3.43 6.35
C PRO A 84 -23.99 -3.85 4.88
N ALA A 85 -24.55 -5.04 4.63
CA ALA A 85 -24.74 -5.56 3.27
C ALA A 85 -25.69 -4.66 2.47
N MET A 86 -25.16 -3.87 1.54
CA MET A 86 -25.91 -2.87 0.76
C MET A 86 -26.41 -3.41 -0.59
N GLY A 87 -27.20 -4.50 -0.56
CA GLY A 87 -28.01 -4.90 -1.73
C GLY A 87 -27.22 -5.22 -3.00
N GLY A 88 -26.02 -5.80 -2.88
CA GLY A 88 -25.23 -6.29 -4.02
C GLY A 88 -24.10 -5.35 -4.48
N LEU A 89 -24.02 -4.11 -3.97
CA LEU A 89 -22.88 -3.21 -4.19
C LEU A 89 -21.93 -3.24 -2.99
N ASP A 90 -20.68 -3.65 -3.21
CA ASP A 90 -19.63 -3.63 -2.19
C ASP A 90 -18.97 -2.24 -2.16
N PHE A 91 -19.31 -1.42 -1.15
CA PHE A 91 -18.69 -0.11 -0.90
C PHE A 91 -17.41 -0.20 -0.06
N SER A 92 -17.06 -1.39 0.45
CA SER A 92 -15.87 -1.60 1.26
C SER A 92 -14.58 -1.16 0.57
N PRO A 93 -14.39 -1.35 -0.76
CA PRO A 93 -13.19 -0.90 -1.46
C PRO A 93 -12.98 0.61 -1.34
N MET A 94 -14.05 1.41 -1.36
CA MET A 94 -13.96 2.87 -1.23
C MET A 94 -13.50 3.27 0.17
N LEU A 95 -14.05 2.64 1.21
CA LEU A 95 -13.63 2.87 2.60
C LEU A 95 -12.18 2.45 2.82
N ALA A 96 -11.78 1.29 2.27
CA ALA A 96 -10.40 0.81 2.34
C ALA A 96 -9.43 1.79 1.67
N LEU A 97 -9.73 2.27 0.46
CA LEU A 97 -8.93 3.27 -0.24
C LEU A 97 -8.82 4.57 0.53
N PHE A 98 -9.91 5.03 1.14
CA PHE A 98 -9.91 6.25 1.97
C PHE A 98 -8.96 6.11 3.17
N VAL A 99 -9.04 5.00 3.89
CA VAL A 99 -8.15 4.74 5.05
C VAL A 99 -6.70 4.62 4.60
N ILE A 100 -6.42 3.84 3.54
CA ILE A 100 -5.06 3.71 3.00
C ILE A 100 -4.52 5.07 2.54
N HIS A 101 -5.36 5.90 1.92
CA HIS A 101 -4.96 7.25 1.51
C HIS A 101 -4.53 8.08 2.71
N ILE A 102 -5.33 8.15 3.78
CA ILE A 102 -4.98 8.87 5.02
C ILE A 102 -3.66 8.36 5.61
N LEU A 103 -3.48 7.03 5.65
CA LEU A 103 -2.26 6.43 6.16
C LEU A 103 -1.02 6.88 5.36
N ARG A 104 -1.15 6.98 4.03
CA ARG A 104 -0.05 7.37 3.14
C ARG A 104 0.21 8.87 3.09
N SER A 105 -0.82 9.70 3.06
CA SER A 105 -0.68 11.14 2.82
C SER A 105 -0.49 11.95 4.10
N ILE A 106 -0.99 11.44 5.23
CA ILE A 106 -0.98 12.18 6.50
C ILE A 106 -0.18 11.43 7.55
N VAL A 107 -0.53 10.16 7.83
CA VAL A 107 0.02 9.46 8.99
C VAL A 107 1.49 9.11 8.81
N LEU A 108 1.87 8.43 7.72
CA LEU A 108 3.26 8.03 7.49
C LEU A 108 4.21 9.24 7.39
N PRO A 109 3.94 10.29 6.59
CA PRO A 109 4.79 11.46 6.54
C PRO A 109 4.84 12.21 7.87
N GLY A 110 3.71 12.32 8.57
CA GLY A 110 3.64 12.97 9.88
C GLY A 110 4.49 12.25 10.93
N LEU A 111 4.46 10.91 10.95
CA LEU A 111 5.31 10.11 11.82
C LEU A 111 6.80 10.28 11.48
N MET A 112 7.15 10.24 10.20
CA MET A 112 8.54 10.43 9.76
C MET A 112 9.07 11.82 10.13
N ALA A 113 8.26 12.86 10.00
CA ALA A 113 8.64 14.23 10.33
C ALA A 113 8.82 14.47 11.84
N SER A 114 8.26 13.60 12.69
CA SER A 114 8.38 13.69 14.15
C SER A 114 9.64 13.01 14.72
N LEU A 115 10.40 12.28 13.90
CA LEU A 115 11.64 11.58 14.25
C LEU A 115 12.87 12.40 13.84
#